data_AF-A0A9X9A1L1-F1
#
_entry.id   AF-A0A9X9A1L1-F1
#
_cell.length_a   1.000
_cell.length_b   1.000
_cell.length_c   1.000
_cell.angle_alpha   90.00
_cell.angle_beta   90.00
_cell.angle_gamma   90.00
#
_symmetry.space_group_name_H-M   'P 1'
#
loop_
_entity.id
_entity.type
_entity.pdbx_description
1 polymer ?
#
loop_
_entity_poly.entity_id
_entity_poly.type
_entity_poly.pdbx_seq_one_letter_code
_entity_poly.pdbx_strand_id
1 'polypeptide(L)'
;FYVITVVMVIGALSIDGVVTRTWPTIDLMRSFEISGLIFERFESLLLVIWIMQIFATYTISYYAAALGLAQLFKKSIHPFIFALIPIIYIIAMTSKNINDLLKLGDMLGNAALFLFGLLPLLLLIITRLKGGVV
;
A
#
# COMPACT_ATOMS: atom_id res chain seq x y z
N PHE A 1 1.15 -8.75 -13.10
CA PHE A 1 -0.08 -8.00 -12.78
C PHE A 1 0.12 -6.49 -13.00
N TYR A 2 1.00 -5.82 -12.24
CA TYR A 2 1.22 -4.36 -12.34
C TYR A 2 1.55 -3.83 -13.74
N VAL A 3 2.47 -4.48 -14.47
CA VAL A 3 2.83 -4.04 -15.84
C VAL A 3 1.65 -4.13 -16.80
N ILE A 4 0.85 -5.20 -16.69
CA ILE A 4 -0.34 -5.41 -17.53
C ILE A 4 -1.40 -4.34 -17.23
N THR A 5 -1.62 -4.00 -15.95
CA THR A 5 -2.57 -2.96 -15.57
C THR A 5 -2.14 -1.57 -16.08
N VAL A 6 -0.84 -1.25 -16.03
CA VAL A 6 -0.32 0.03 -16.53
C VAL A 6 -0.51 0.14 -18.05
N VAL A 7 -0.19 -0.92 -18.81
CA VAL A 7 -0.35 -0.92 -20.26
C VAL A 7 -1.82 -0.79 -20.67
N MET A 8 -2.75 -1.50 -20.01
CA MET A 8 -4.18 -1.38 -20.30
C MET A 8 -4.74 0.01 -19.98
N VAL A 9 -4.34 0.60 -18.85
CA VAL A 9 -4.83 1.92 -18.43
C VAL A 9 -4.35 3.03 -19.36
N ILE A 10 -3.07 3.02 -19.74
CA ILE A 10 -2.52 3.97 -20.70
C ILE A 10 -3.14 3.76 -22.09
N GLY A 11 -3.32 2.50 -22.51
CA GLY A 11 -3.90 2.17 -23.81
C GLY A 11 -5.37 2.59 -23.96
N ALA A 12 -6.14 2.60 -22.87
CA ALA A 12 -7.56 2.91 -22.91
C ALA A 12 -7.90 4.37 -22.59
N LEU A 13 -7.18 5.04 -21.69
CA LEU A 13 -7.46 6.44 -21.29
C LEU A 13 -6.53 7.47 -21.94
N SER A 14 -5.52 7.04 -22.70
CA SER A 14 -4.41 7.88 -23.17
C SER A 14 -3.61 8.55 -22.04
N ILE A 15 -2.41 9.05 -22.34
CA ILE A 15 -1.49 9.61 -21.33
C ILE A 15 -2.12 10.78 -20.57
N ASP A 16 -2.83 11.69 -21.26
CA ASP A 16 -3.45 12.86 -20.64
C ASP A 16 -4.66 12.50 -19.75
N GLY A 17 -5.39 11.43 -20.08
CA GLY A 17 -6.51 10.93 -19.28
C GLY A 17 -6.05 10.23 -17.99
N VAL A 18 -4.89 9.57 -18.01
CA VAL A 18 -4.33 8.91 -16.83
C VAL A 18 -3.81 9.91 -15.79
N VAL A 19 -3.21 11.02 -16.24
CA VAL A 19 -2.62 12.03 -15.35
C VAL A 19 -3.68 12.89 -14.65
N THR A 20 -4.84 13.08 -15.28
CA THR A 20 -5.93 13.92 -14.75
C THR A 20 -6.86 13.18 -13.79
N ARG A 21 -6.81 11.84 -13.75
CA ARG A 21 -7.65 11.01 -12.90
C ARG A 21 -6.82 10.44 -11.74
N THR A 22 -7.31 10.61 -10.50
CA THR A 22 -6.66 10.05 -9.30
C THR A 22 -6.69 8.52 -9.28
N TRP A 23 -7.72 7.91 -9.87
CA TRP A 23 -7.91 6.46 -9.90
C TRP A 23 -8.27 5.96 -11.31
N PRO A 24 -7.31 6.03 -12.26
CA PRO A 24 -7.59 5.78 -13.68
C PRO A 24 -8.02 4.34 -13.95
N THR A 25 -7.59 3.37 -13.14
CA THR A 25 -8.04 1.97 -13.25
C THR A 25 -9.53 1.78 -12.91
N ILE A 26 -10.06 2.53 -11.94
CA ILE A 26 -11.49 2.48 -11.58
C ILE A 26 -12.31 3.20 -12.64
N ASP A 27 -11.83 4.37 -13.09
CA ASP A 27 -12.48 5.19 -14.12
C ASP A 27 -12.59 4.41 -15.45
N LEU A 28 -11.54 3.65 -15.79
CA LEU A 28 -11.55 2.74 -16.93
C LEU A 28 -12.62 1.65 -16.79
N MET A 29 -12.77 1.04 -15.62
CA MET A 29 -13.79 0.01 -15.43
C MET A 29 -15.22 0.56 -15.50
N ARG A 30 -15.42 1.79 -15.04
CA ARG A 30 -16.69 2.51 -15.22
C ARG A 30 -16.97 2.82 -16.68
N SER A 31 -15.94 3.08 -17.51
CA SER A 31 -16.13 3.32 -18.94
C SER A 31 -16.66 2.13 -19.73
N PHE A 32 -16.57 0.90 -19.20
CA PHE A 32 -17.12 -0.31 -19.80
C PHE A 32 -18.58 -0.60 -19.40
N GLU A 33 -19.24 0.31 -18.68
CA GLU A 33 -20.67 0.22 -18.35
C GLU A 33 -21.53 0.45 -19.61
N ILE A 34 -21.81 -0.64 -20.33
CA ILE A 34 -22.75 -0.67 -21.47
C ILE A 34 -24.13 -1.11 -20.95
N SER A 35 -25.14 -0.24 -21.09
CA SER A 35 -26.53 -0.50 -20.66
C SER A 35 -27.17 -1.66 -21.45
N GLY A 36 -27.64 -2.71 -20.77
CA GLY A 36 -28.40 -3.82 -21.37
C GLY A 36 -28.05 -5.26 -20.96
N LEU A 37 -27.05 -5.48 -20.11
CA LEU A 37 -26.66 -6.80 -19.58
C LEU A 37 -26.76 -6.82 -18.05
N ILE A 38 -26.96 -7.99 -17.42
CA ILE A 38 -27.09 -8.21 -15.95
C ILE A 38 -25.95 -7.56 -15.12
N PHE A 39 -24.85 -7.15 -15.77
CA PHE A 39 -23.71 -6.48 -15.18
C PHE A 39 -23.69 -4.95 -15.38
N GLU A 40 -24.80 -4.27 -15.08
CA GLU A 40 -24.88 -2.80 -15.19
C GLU A 40 -23.98 -2.05 -14.16
N ARG A 41 -23.37 -2.75 -13.20
CA ARG A 41 -22.57 -2.15 -12.10
C ARG A 41 -21.32 -2.98 -11.74
N PHE A 42 -20.45 -3.26 -12.70
CA PHE A 42 -19.16 -3.94 -12.46
C PHE A 42 -18.29 -3.23 -11.41
N GLU A 43 -18.39 -1.89 -11.31
CA GLU A 43 -17.68 -1.12 -10.30
C GLU A 43 -17.99 -1.60 -8.87
N SER A 44 -19.26 -1.91 -8.58
CA SER A 44 -19.68 -2.30 -7.22
C SER A 44 -19.09 -3.65 -6.79
N LEU A 45 -19.03 -4.64 -7.69
CA LEU A 45 -18.45 -5.95 -7.39
C LEU A 45 -16.94 -5.86 -7.14
N LEU A 46 -16.23 -5.04 -7.94
CA LEU A 46 -14.81 -4.81 -7.72
C LEU A 46 -14.57 -4.15 -6.37
N LEU A 47 -15.33 -3.11 -6.02
CA LEU A 47 -15.19 -2.42 -4.74
C LEU A 47 -15.37 -3.38 -3.55
N VAL A 48 -16.32 -4.33 -3.62
CA VAL A 48 -16.51 -5.33 -2.56
C VAL A 48 -15.27 -6.22 -2.38
N ILE A 49 -14.77 -6.81 -3.48
CA ILE A 49 -13.57 -7.66 -3.44
C ILE A 49 -12.37 -6.84 -2.95
N TRP A 50 -12.27 -5.60 -3.39
CA TRP A 50 -11.15 -4.73 -3.07
C TRP A 50 -11.16 -4.29 -1.60
N ILE A 51 -12.33 -4.00 -1.03
CA ILE A 51 -12.47 -3.72 0.41
C ILE A 51 -12.06 -4.93 1.24
N MET A 52 -12.47 -6.14 0.84
CA MET A 52 -12.06 -7.37 1.52
C MET A 52 -10.54 -7.55 1.48
N GLN A 53 -9.90 -7.25 0.34
CA GLN A 53 -8.45 -7.30 0.20
C GLN A 53 -7.74 -6.25 1.06
N ILE A 54 -8.23 -5.01 1.11
CA ILE A 54 -7.69 -3.95 1.96
C ILE A 54 -7.78 -4.37 3.43
N PHE A 55 -8.92 -4.92 3.85
CA PHE A 55 -9.12 -5.38 5.22
C PHE A 55 -8.16 -6.51 5.62
N ALA A 56 -8.00 -7.52 4.76
CA ALA A 56 -7.07 -8.62 5.00
C ALA A 56 -5.62 -8.12 5.09
N THR A 57 -5.21 -7.25 4.16
CA THR A 57 -3.87 -6.65 4.15
C THR A 57 -3.62 -5.81 5.40
N TYR A 58 -4.58 -4.97 5.77
CA TYR A 58 -4.51 -4.17 6.99
C TYR A 58 -4.34 -5.04 8.23
N THR A 59 -5.12 -6.11 8.36
CA THR A 59 -5.06 -7.01 9.52
C THR A 59 -3.69 -7.68 9.64
N ILE A 60 -3.13 -8.15 8.53
CA ILE A 60 -1.80 -8.78 8.50
C ILE A 60 -0.71 -7.76 8.84
N SER A 61 -0.72 -6.58 8.21
CA SER A 61 0.26 -5.53 8.47
C SER A 61 0.20 -5.01 9.91
N TYR A 62 -1.01 -4.86 10.45
CA TYR A 62 -1.24 -4.45 11.83
C TYR A 62 -0.65 -5.46 12.83
N TYR A 63 -0.92 -6.75 12.61
CA TYR A 63 -0.35 -7.81 13.43
C TYR A 63 1.18 -7.86 13.32
N ALA A 64 1.72 -7.76 12.11
CA ALA A 64 3.17 -7.73 11.87
C ALA A 64 3.84 -6.54 12.57
N ALA A 65 3.22 -5.36 12.56
CA ALA A 65 3.72 -4.17 13.26
C ALA A 65 3.74 -4.39 14.79
N ALA A 66 2.65 -4.93 15.36
CA ALA A 66 2.57 -5.22 16.78
C ALA A 66 3.62 -6.27 17.20
N LEU A 67 3.80 -7.32 16.41
CA LEU A 67 4.80 -8.36 16.64
C LEU A 67 6.23 -7.80 16.51
N GLY A 68 6.50 -6.98 15.51
CA GLY A 68 7.80 -6.35 15.31
C GLY A 68 8.19 -5.46 16.49
N LEU A 69 7.26 -4.63 16.99
CA LEU A 69 7.48 -3.84 18.20
C LEU A 69 7.70 -4.73 19.42
N ALA A 70 6.90 -5.79 19.60
CA ALA A 70 7.06 -6.73 20.69
C ALA A 70 8.45 -7.41 20.70
N GLN A 71 8.96 -7.78 19.52
CA GLN A 71 10.29 -8.37 19.34
C GLN A 71 11.41 -7.35 19.63
N LEU A 72 11.29 -6.11 19.14
CA LEU A 72 12.26 -5.04 19.41
C LEU A 72 12.39 -4.73 20.90
N PHE A 73 11.26 -4.67 21.61
CA PHE A 73 11.22 -4.38 23.04
C PHE A 73 11.27 -5.62 23.94
N LYS A 74 11.39 -6.82 23.35
CA LYS A 74 11.38 -8.13 24.05
C LYS A 74 10.25 -8.25 25.07
N LYS A 75 9.06 -7.75 24.74
CA LYS A 75 7.87 -7.75 25.60
C LYS A 75 6.73 -8.54 24.95
N SER A 76 5.68 -8.83 25.73
CA SER A 76 4.48 -9.48 25.20
C SER A 76 3.80 -8.59 24.14
N ILE A 77 3.11 -9.22 23.19
CA ILE A 77 2.46 -8.52 22.07
C ILE A 77 1.21 -7.74 22.50
N HIS A 78 0.55 -8.15 23.59
CA HIS A 78 -0.76 -7.63 23.98
C HIS A 78 -0.77 -6.10 24.19
N PRO A 79 0.18 -5.50 24.93
CA PRO A 79 0.21 -4.04 25.10
C PRO A 79 0.42 -3.28 23.78
N PHE A 80 1.20 -3.83 22.85
CA PHE A 80 1.47 -3.18 21.57
C PHE A 80 0.26 -3.20 20.64
N ILE A 81 -0.53 -4.28 20.66
CA ILE A 81 -1.82 -4.33 19.95
C ILE A 81 -2.71 -3.18 20.46
N PHE A 82 -2.93 -3.08 21.77
CA PHE A 82 -3.79 -2.00 22.30
C PHE A 82 -3.23 -0.59 22.06
N ALA A 83 -1.91 -0.40 22.10
CA ALA A 83 -1.28 0.89 21.86
C ALA A 83 -1.31 1.32 20.38
N LEU A 84 -1.23 0.39 19.43
CA LEU A 84 -1.25 0.71 18.00
C LEU A 84 -2.60 1.25 17.52
N ILE A 85 -3.72 0.82 18.12
CA ILE A 85 -5.07 1.26 17.76
C ILE A 85 -5.21 2.80 17.82
N PRO A 86 -4.97 3.47 18.97
CA PRO A 86 -5.11 4.92 19.06
C PRO A 86 -4.09 5.65 18.19
N ILE A 87 -2.88 5.11 18.02
CA ILE A 87 -1.85 5.72 17.16
C ILE A 87 -2.34 5.76 15.70
N ILE A 88 -2.82 4.63 15.18
CA ILE A 88 -3.32 4.54 13.80
C ILE A 88 -4.52 5.47 13.61
N TYR A 89 -5.42 5.57 14.60
CA TYR A 89 -6.56 6.47 14.55
C TYR A 89 -6.15 7.95 14.45
N ILE A 90 -5.17 8.39 15.26
CA ILE A 90 -4.68 9.78 15.21
C ILE A 90 -4.03 10.09 13.86
N ILE A 91 -3.24 9.15 13.32
CA ILE A 91 -2.61 9.31 12.00
C ILE A 91 -3.68 9.42 10.92
N ALA A 92 -4.70 8.56 10.95
CA ALA A 92 -5.82 8.62 10.01
C ALA A 92 -6.57 9.96 10.08
N MET A 93 -6.77 10.50 11.28
CA MET A 93 -7.46 11.77 11.50
C MET A 93 -6.63 13.00 11.10
N THR A 94 -5.31 12.87 11.01
CA THR A 94 -4.41 13.95 10.57
C THR A 94 -4.57 14.23 9.08
N SER A 95 -4.83 13.19 8.29
CA SER A 95 -4.94 13.33 6.84
C SER A 95 -6.34 13.75 6.43
N LYS A 96 -6.56 15.06 6.29
CA LYS A 96 -7.87 15.62 5.93
C LYS A 96 -8.16 15.59 4.42
N ASN A 97 -7.12 15.47 3.59
CA ASN A 97 -7.24 15.51 2.13
C ASN A 97 -6.49 14.34 1.46
N ILE A 98 -6.91 14.01 0.24
CA ILE A 98 -6.27 12.98 -0.60
C ILE A 98 -4.81 13.34 -0.89
N ASN A 99 -4.49 14.61 -1.12
CA ASN A 99 -3.12 15.04 -1.38
C ASN A 99 -2.21 14.82 -0.16
N ASP A 100 -2.74 14.95 1.06
CA ASP A 100 -1.98 14.71 2.28
C ASP A 100 -1.79 13.20 2.51
N LEU A 101 -2.78 12.37 2.13
CA LEU A 101 -2.66 10.91 2.12
C LEU A 101 -1.55 10.44 1.16
N LEU A 102 -1.50 11.00 -0.04
CA LEU A 102 -0.49 10.66 -1.05
C LEU A 102 0.91 11.05 -0.58
N LYS A 103 1.09 12.25 -0.01
CA LYS A 103 2.38 12.68 0.57
C LYS A 103 2.84 11.77 1.70
N LEU A 104 1.93 11.32 2.55
CA LEU A 104 2.23 10.35 3.61
C LEU A 104 2.69 9.02 2.98
N GLY A 105 2.02 8.57 1.92
CA GLY A 105 2.41 7.42 1.11
C GLY A 105 3.82 7.55 0.52
N ASP A 106 4.15 8.70 -0.08
CA ASP A 106 5.48 8.98 -0.64
C ASP A 106 6.57 8.95 0.43
N MET A 107 6.29 9.52 1.61
CA MET A 107 7.20 9.50 2.75
C MET A 107 7.45 8.06 3.24
N LEU A 108 6.39 7.25 3.36
CA LEU A 108 6.49 5.83 3.71
C LEU A 108 7.26 5.04 2.64
N GLY A 109 7.01 5.32 1.36
CA GLY A 109 7.71 4.70 0.24
C GLY A 109 9.21 4.99 0.26
N ASN A 110 9.59 6.24 0.50
CA ASN A 110 11.00 6.62 0.62
C ASN A 110 11.68 5.98 1.84
N ALA A 111 10.98 5.91 2.98
CA ALA A 111 11.46 5.22 4.16
C ALA A 111 11.66 3.70 3.92
N ALA A 112 10.72 3.07 3.21
CA ALA A 112 10.84 1.67 2.81
C ALA A 112 12.02 1.44 1.84
N LEU A 113 12.24 2.32 0.87
CA LEU A 113 13.42 2.25 -0.01
C LEU A 113 14.74 2.35 0.76
N PHE A 114 14.80 3.20 1.77
CA PHE A 114 15.98 3.30 2.63
C PHE A 114 16.19 2.02 3.46
N LEU A 115 15.15 1.53 4.12
CA LEU A 115 15.23 0.36 5.01
C LEU A 115 15.46 -0.95 4.26
N PHE A 116 14.82 -1.15 3.11
CA PHE A 116 14.91 -2.41 2.35
C PHE A 116 15.89 -2.35 1.18
N GLY A 117 16.23 -1.16 0.69
CA GLY A 117 17.22 -0.98 -0.37
C GLY A 117 18.60 -0.67 0.19
N LEU A 118 18.73 0.46 0.89
CA LEU A 118 20.05 0.94 1.33
C LEU A 118 20.63 0.12 2.49
N LEU A 119 19.83 -0.20 3.50
CA LEU A 119 20.29 -0.94 4.67
C LEU A 119 20.93 -2.31 4.33
N PRO A 120 20.32 -3.20 3.51
CA PRO A 120 20.95 -4.46 3.15
C PRO A 120 22.19 -4.27 2.27
N LEU A 121 22.24 -3.24 1.42
CA LEU A 121 23.45 -2.93 0.64
C LEU A 121 24.61 -2.51 1.55
N LEU A 122 24.34 -1.66 2.55
CA LEU A 122 25.35 -1.27 3.54
C LEU A 122 25.82 -2.46 4.37
N LEU A 123 24.89 -3.30 4.83
CA LEU A 123 25.23 -4.54 5.54
C LEU A 123 26.07 -5.48 4.68
N LEU A 124 25.76 -5.61 3.38
CA LEU A 124 26.53 -6.42 2.43
C LEU A 124 27.94 -5.87 2.24
N ILE A 125 28.09 -4.54 2.12
CA ILE A 125 29.42 -3.91 2.02
C ILE A 125 30.21 -4.17 3.31
N ILE A 126 29.58 -4.01 4.48
CA ILE A 126 30.24 -4.28 5.77
C ILE A 126 30.67 -5.74 5.87
N THR A 127 29.83 -6.71 5.50
CA THR A 127 30.22 -8.14 5.55
C THR A 127 31.31 -8.49 4.55
N ARG A 128 31.32 -7.88 3.36
CA ARG A 128 32.41 -8.02 2.38
C ARG A 128 33.73 -7.43 2.88
N LEU A 129 33.69 -6.26 3.52
CA LEU A 129 34.87 -5.58 4.07
C LEU A 129 35.42 -6.26 5.32
N LYS A 130 34.56 -6.84 6.16
CA LYS A 130 34.98 -7.57 7.37
C LYS A 130 35.56 -8.97 7.08
N GLY A 131 35.66 -9.35 5.81
CA GLY A 131 36.09 -10.67 5.36
C GLY A 131 34.95 -11.68 5.49
N GLY A 132 34.57 -12.30 4.38
CA GLY A 132 33.52 -13.32 4.36
C GLY A 132 33.82 -14.46 5.32
N VAL A 133 33.19 -14.43 6.49
CA VAL A 133 33.05 -15.59 7.36
C VAL A 133 31.59 -16.03 7.23
N VAL A 134 31.33 -16.74 6.14
CA VAL A 134 30.25 -17.74 6.09
C VAL A 134 30.83 -19.02 6.63
#